data_AF-A0A2L0RZ67-F1
#
_entry.id   AF-A0A2L0RZ67-F1
#
_cell.length_a   1.000
_cell.length_b   1.000
_cell.length_c   1.000
_cell.angle_alpha   90.00
_cell.angle_beta   90.00
_cell.angle_gamma   90.00
#
_symmetry.space_group_name_H-M   'P 1'
#
loop_
_entity.id
_entity.type
_entity.pdbx_description
1 polymer ?
#
loop_
_entity_poly.entity_id
_entity_poly.type
_entity_poly.pdbx_seq_one_letter_code
_entity_poly.pdbx_strand_id
1 'polypeptide(L)'
;MAILGAAEAMIFVSGTASIIGAKSVYLADIERQTRQTIDNISLLLCARLLSDYDCYPTRTGLECVVCYTVYVKHRDDFAVVQSICESLLPARAIATYVEADICRNELLVEIEATAVMPG
;
A
#
# COMPACT_ATOMS: atom_id res chain seq x y z
N MET A 1 0.93 2.05 -10.78
CA MET A 1 0.28 3.28 -10.25
C MET A 1 -0.35 4.05 -11.39
N ALA A 2 -1.51 4.66 -11.19
CA ALA A 2 -2.15 5.59 -12.14
C ALA A 2 -2.56 6.88 -11.42
N ILE A 3 -2.55 8.02 -12.12
CA ILE A 3 -2.87 9.36 -11.59
C ILE A 3 -4.01 10.00 -12.40
N LEU A 4 -4.99 10.62 -11.74
CA LEU A 4 -6.11 11.33 -12.37
C LEU A 4 -6.37 12.69 -11.72
N GLY A 5 -6.42 13.76 -12.54
CA GLY A 5 -6.96 15.07 -12.16
C GLY A 5 -6.05 16.28 -12.46
N ALA A 6 -6.62 17.49 -12.39
CA ALA A 6 -5.94 18.76 -12.69
C ALA A 6 -5.75 19.69 -11.47
N ALA A 7 -6.64 19.62 -10.48
CA ALA A 7 -6.58 20.41 -9.23
C ALA A 7 -6.40 19.55 -7.96
N GLU A 8 -6.75 18.27 -8.03
CA GLU A 8 -6.44 17.24 -7.06
C GLU A 8 -6.00 16.00 -7.84
N ALA A 9 -5.06 15.25 -7.31
CA ALA A 9 -4.55 14.03 -7.91
C ALA A 9 -5.10 12.81 -7.16
N MET A 10 -5.89 11.99 -7.85
CA MET A 10 -6.28 10.68 -7.36
C MET A 10 -5.25 9.65 -7.84
N ILE A 11 -4.70 8.89 -6.91
CA ILE A 11 -3.65 7.91 -7.19
C ILE A 11 -4.14 6.52 -6.84
N PHE A 12 -4.04 5.62 -7.82
CA PHE A 12 -4.37 4.20 -7.66
C PHE A 12 -3.08 3.39 -7.53
N VAL A 13 -2.89 2.79 -6.36
CA VAL A 13 -1.80 1.87 -6.06
C VAL A 13 -2.32 0.45 -6.27
N SER A 14 -1.77 -0.24 -7.26
CA SER A 14 -2.07 -1.64 -7.54
C SER A 14 -1.62 -2.54 -6.39
N GLY A 15 -2.06 -3.80 -6.41
CA GLY A 15 -1.56 -4.85 -5.54
C GLY A 15 -0.04 -4.78 -5.36
N THR A 16 0.36 -4.39 -4.16
CA THR A 16 1.74 -4.17 -3.75
C THR A 16 2.05 -5.17 -2.64
N ALA A 17 3.22 -5.79 -2.69
CA ALA A 17 3.63 -6.79 -1.73
C ALA A 17 5.09 -6.56 -1.31
N SER A 18 5.63 -7.45 -0.46
CA SER A 18 7.00 -7.42 0.04
C SER A 18 8.03 -7.79 -1.05
N ILE A 19 8.20 -6.91 -2.03
CA ILE A 19 9.11 -7.06 -3.18
C ILE A 19 10.03 -5.85 -3.28
N ILE A 20 11.33 -6.07 -3.45
CA ILE A 20 12.32 -5.02 -3.77
C ILE A 20 12.98 -5.38 -5.10
N GLY A 21 12.84 -4.50 -6.08
CA GLY A 21 13.19 -4.80 -7.47
C GLY A 21 12.36 -5.98 -7.98
N ALA A 22 13.00 -7.13 -8.24
CA ALA A 22 12.31 -8.35 -8.63
C ALA A 22 12.17 -9.38 -7.49
N LYS A 23 12.81 -9.16 -6.34
CA LYS A 23 12.98 -10.16 -5.28
C LYS A 23 11.91 -10.01 -4.21
N SER A 24 11.25 -11.11 -3.87
CA SER A 24 10.43 -11.22 -2.66
C SER A 24 11.37 -11.18 -1.45
N VAL A 25 11.04 -10.38 -0.43
CA VAL A 25 11.85 -10.21 0.78
C VAL A 25 11.05 -10.54 2.03
N TYR A 26 11.76 -10.89 3.11
CA TYR A 26 11.17 -11.28 4.39
C TYR A 26 10.26 -12.52 4.28
N LEU A 27 10.77 -13.57 3.61
CA LEU A 27 10.03 -14.81 3.41
C LEU A 27 9.62 -15.43 4.77
N ALA A 28 8.38 -15.90 4.85
CA ALA A 28 7.78 -16.48 6.05
C ALA A 28 7.68 -15.54 7.28
N ASP A 29 7.86 -14.23 7.10
CA ASP A 29 7.75 -13.24 8.17
C ASP A 29 6.63 -12.23 7.85
N ILE A 30 5.42 -12.53 8.33
CA ILE A 30 4.22 -11.73 8.05
C ILE A 30 4.37 -10.27 8.48
N GLU A 31 4.97 -10.03 9.65
CA GLU A 31 5.11 -8.67 10.18
C GLU A 31 6.03 -7.86 9.26
N ARG A 32 7.19 -8.40 8.91
CA ARG A 32 8.13 -7.69 8.04
C ARG A 32 7.60 -7.56 6.62
N GLN A 33 6.87 -8.55 6.09
CA GLN A 33 6.23 -8.42 4.78
C GLN A 33 5.16 -7.32 4.77
N THR A 34 4.36 -7.21 5.83
CA THR A 34 3.33 -6.18 5.94
C THR A 34 3.96 -4.79 5.98
N ARG A 35 4.99 -4.61 6.81
CA ARG A 35 5.74 -3.34 6.91
C ARG A 35 6.39 -2.98 5.57
N GLN A 36 7.09 -3.91 4.94
CA GLN A 36 7.72 -3.68 3.63
C GLN A 36 6.70 -3.34 2.54
N THR A 37 5.54 -3.97 2.58
CA THR A 37 4.45 -3.67 1.65
C THR A 37 3.97 -2.22 1.81
N ILE A 38 3.80 -1.76 3.05
CA ILE A 38 3.43 -0.38 3.35
C ILE A 38 4.56 0.59 2.99
N ASP A 39 5.83 0.23 3.20
CA ASP A 39 6.99 1.03 2.78
C ASP A 39 7.03 1.19 1.25
N ASN A 40 6.74 0.13 0.51
CA ASN A 40 6.62 0.17 -0.94
C ASN A 40 5.50 1.10 -1.39
N ILE A 41 4.33 1.06 -0.74
CA ILE A 41 3.21 1.98 -1.01
C ILE A 41 3.63 3.42 -0.70
N SER A 42 4.31 3.66 0.43
CA SER A 42 4.80 4.97 0.83
C SER A 42 5.73 5.57 -0.23
N LEU A 43 6.64 4.75 -0.80
CA LEU A 43 7.52 5.17 -1.88
C LEU A 43 6.75 5.55 -3.16
N LEU A 44 5.70 4.80 -3.50
CA LEU A 44 4.84 5.11 -4.66
C LEU A 44 4.08 6.43 -4.46
N LEU A 45 3.75 6.79 -3.22
CA LEU A 45 3.03 8.01 -2.87
C LEU A 45 3.94 9.19 -2.52
N CYS A 46 5.27 9.06 -2.66
CA CYS A 46 6.19 10.13 -2.31
C CYS A 46 6.29 11.20 -3.42
N ALA A 47 6.44 12.47 -3.03
CA ALA A 47 6.53 13.60 -3.97
C ALA A 47 7.56 13.40 -5.10
N ARG A 48 8.72 12.80 -4.78
CA ARG A 48 9.77 12.55 -5.76
C ARG A 48 9.31 11.64 -6.89
N LEU A 49 8.56 10.58 -6.58
CA LEU A 49 8.11 9.63 -7.60
C LEU A 49 6.93 10.19 -8.39
N LEU A 50 6.11 11.05 -7.77
CA LEU A 50 5.00 11.74 -8.44
C LEU A 50 5.48 12.81 -9.42
N SER A 51 6.61 13.48 -9.14
CA SER A 51 7.18 14.45 -10.08
C SER A 51 7.63 13.83 -11.40
N ASP A 52 7.90 12.52 -11.44
CA ASP A 52 8.21 11.80 -12.69
C ASP A 52 6.96 11.69 -13.62
N TYR A 53 5.78 12.05 -13.10
CA TYR A 53 4.50 12.05 -13.81
C TYR A 53 3.85 13.44 -13.87
N ASP A 54 4.64 14.52 -13.76
CA ASP A 54 4.18 15.91 -13.75
C ASP A 54 3.10 16.22 -12.70
N CYS A 55 3.11 15.47 -11.58
CA CYS A 55 2.17 15.61 -10.48
C CYS A 55 2.85 16.28 -9.28
N TYR A 56 2.39 17.47 -8.89
CA TYR A 56 2.99 18.32 -7.85
C TYR A 56 1.98 18.70 -6.76
N PRO A 57 1.46 17.74 -6.01
CA PRO A 57 0.49 18.02 -4.95
C PRO A 57 1.12 18.75 -3.76
N THR A 58 0.30 19.52 -3.04
CA THR A 58 0.73 20.23 -1.82
C THR A 58 0.97 19.29 -0.62
N ARG A 59 0.45 18.06 -0.68
CA ARG A 59 0.64 17.00 0.32
C ARG A 59 0.79 15.63 -0.34
N THR A 60 1.66 14.78 0.23
CA THR A 60 2.00 13.47 -0.31
C THR A 60 2.34 12.49 0.80
N GLY A 61 2.03 11.21 0.58
CA GLY A 61 2.43 10.12 1.46
C GLY A 61 1.24 9.26 1.90
N LEU A 62 1.50 8.35 2.83
CA LEU A 62 0.48 7.44 3.38
C LEU A 62 -0.69 8.19 4.02
N GLU A 63 -0.45 9.41 4.53
CA GLU A 63 -1.50 10.23 5.09
C GLU A 63 -2.54 10.65 4.07
N CYS A 64 -2.29 10.55 2.77
CA CYS A 64 -3.25 10.83 1.70
C CYS A 64 -4.10 9.61 1.30
N VAL A 65 -3.83 8.43 1.85
CA VAL A 65 -4.64 7.22 1.61
C VAL A 65 -6.05 7.41 2.15
N VAL A 66 -7.05 7.11 1.32
CA VAL A 66 -8.49 7.22 1.64
C VAL A 66 -9.18 5.86 1.74
N CYS A 67 -8.67 4.85 1.04
CA CYS A 67 -9.10 3.47 1.22
C CYS A 67 -8.00 2.49 0.80
N TYR A 68 -8.05 1.28 1.33
CA TYR A 68 -7.15 0.19 0.98
C TYR A 68 -7.81 -1.18 1.18
N THR A 69 -7.42 -2.12 0.34
CA THR A 69 -7.80 -3.54 0.46
C THR A 69 -6.55 -4.33 0.79
N VAL A 70 -6.63 -5.16 1.83
CA VAL A 70 -5.55 -6.04 2.28
C VAL A 70 -5.95 -7.48 1.98
N TYR A 71 -5.19 -8.13 1.11
CA TYR A 71 -5.29 -9.55 0.83
C TYR A 71 -4.33 -10.29 1.76
N VAL A 72 -4.87 -11.12 2.66
CA VAL A 72 -4.09 -11.92 3.61
C VAL A 72 -4.16 -13.38 3.19
N LYS A 73 -3.00 -14.02 3.04
CA LYS A 73 -2.94 -15.40 2.53
C LYS A 73 -3.45 -16.44 3.53
N HIS A 74 -3.17 -16.22 4.81
CA HIS A 74 -3.55 -17.13 5.89
C HIS A 74 -4.39 -16.36 6.90
N ARG A 75 -5.58 -16.88 7.22
CA ARG A 75 -6.48 -16.23 8.17
C ARG A 75 -5.84 -15.96 9.54
N ASP A 76 -4.95 -16.83 9.98
CA ASP A 76 -4.28 -16.74 11.28
C ASP A 76 -3.35 -15.50 11.39
N ASP A 77 -2.89 -14.98 10.24
CA ASP A 77 -2.04 -13.79 10.16
C ASP A 77 -2.84 -12.48 10.28
N PHE A 78 -4.17 -12.54 10.15
CA PHE A 78 -5.04 -11.36 10.08
C PHE A 78 -4.82 -10.36 11.22
N ALA A 79 -4.77 -10.83 12.47
CA ALA A 79 -4.66 -9.95 13.63
C ALA A 79 -3.35 -9.15 13.63
N VAL A 80 -2.24 -9.77 13.19
CA VAL A 80 -0.93 -9.12 13.08
C VAL A 80 -0.96 -8.08 11.95
N VAL A 81 -1.49 -8.45 10.79
CA VAL A 81 -1.60 -7.57 9.62
C VAL A 81 -2.47 -6.35 9.92
N GLN A 82 -3.63 -6.57 10.54
CA GLN A 82 -4.56 -5.51 10.92
C GLN A 82 -3.89 -4.51 11.86
N SER A 83 -3.26 -5.00 12.94
CA SER A 83 -2.56 -4.14 13.91
C SER A 83 -1.49 -3.25 13.27
N ILE A 84 -0.70 -3.82 12.34
CA ILE A 84 0.32 -3.05 11.62
C ILE A 84 -0.32 -2.00 10.71
N CYS A 85 -1.36 -2.37 9.94
CA CYS A 85 -2.08 -1.44 9.09
C CYS A 85 -2.68 -0.28 9.88
N GLU A 86 -3.36 -0.55 11.00
CA GLU A 86 -3.95 0.47 11.87
C GLU A 86 -2.89 1.40 12.49
N SER A 87 -1.66 0.89 12.72
CA SER A 87 -0.56 1.69 13.26
C SER A 87 0.14 2.60 12.24
N LEU A 88 0.11 2.24 10.95
CA LEU A 88 0.89 2.91 9.90
C LEU A 88 0.03 3.65 8.87
N LEU A 89 -1.22 3.24 8.69
CA LEU A 89 -2.16 3.85 7.75
C LEU A 89 -3.14 4.77 8.47
N PRO A 90 -3.74 5.75 7.77
CA PRO A 90 -4.63 6.70 8.42
C PRO A 90 -5.88 6.03 8.98
N ALA A 91 -6.20 6.30 10.24
CA ALA A 91 -7.42 5.79 10.90
C ALA A 91 -8.73 6.20 10.18
N ARG A 92 -8.69 7.24 9.34
CA ARG A 92 -9.83 7.69 8.54
C ARG A 92 -10.01 6.94 7.21
N ALA A 93 -9.02 6.15 6.81
CA ALA A 93 -9.08 5.40 5.56
C ALA A 93 -9.99 4.19 5.72
N ILE A 94 -10.79 3.90 4.69
CA ILE A 94 -11.66 2.73 4.67
C ILE A 94 -10.80 1.48 4.41
N ALA A 95 -10.78 0.56 5.36
CA ALA A 95 -10.02 -0.68 5.29
C ALA A 95 -10.93 -1.86 4.91
N THR A 96 -10.52 -2.67 3.94
CA THR A 96 -11.14 -3.97 3.64
C THR A 96 -10.09 -5.07 3.78
N TYR A 97 -10.45 -6.18 4.41
CA TYR A 97 -9.56 -7.33 4.58
C TYR A 97 -10.20 -8.57 3.95
N VAL A 98 -9.42 -9.30 3.15
CA VAL A 98 -9.88 -10.46 2.39
C VAL A 98 -8.88 -11.58 2.56
N GLU A 99 -9.35 -12.78 2.90
CA GLU A 99 -8.53 -13.99 2.81
C GLU A 99 -8.44 -14.42 1.34
N ALA A 100 -7.25 -14.41 0.74
CA ALA A 100 -7.05 -14.71 -0.67
C ALA A 100 -5.63 -15.20 -0.97
N ASP A 101 -5.49 -16.04 -2.00
CA ASP A 101 -4.19 -16.42 -2.53
C ASP A 101 -3.47 -15.25 -3.21
N ILE A 102 -2.15 -15.24 -3.12
CA ILE A 102 -1.26 -14.24 -3.72
C ILE A 102 -0.38 -14.92 -4.78
N CYS A 103 -0.20 -14.26 -5.93
CA CYS A 103 0.46 -14.80 -7.12
C CYS A 103 1.81 -15.49 -6.87
N ARG A 104 2.60 -14.99 -5.91
CA ARG A 104 3.84 -15.66 -5.48
C ARG A 104 3.60 -16.41 -4.20
N ASN A 105 4.02 -17.67 -4.17
CA ASN A 105 3.72 -18.57 -3.06
C ASN A 105 4.30 -18.11 -1.73
N GLU A 106 5.46 -17.46 -1.76
CA GLU A 106 6.20 -17.00 -0.58
C GLU A 106 5.72 -15.66 0.00
N LEU A 107 4.80 -14.98 -0.68
CA LEU A 107 4.19 -13.74 -0.21
C LEU A 107 2.94 -14.05 0.61
N LEU A 108 2.79 -13.36 1.73
CA LEU A 108 1.74 -13.59 2.73
C LEU A 108 0.69 -12.49 2.79
N VAL A 109 1.03 -11.30 2.26
CA VAL A 109 0.16 -10.13 2.21
C VAL A 109 0.37 -9.34 0.93
N GLU A 110 -0.73 -8.83 0.38
CA GLU A 110 -0.74 -7.86 -0.72
C GLU A 110 -1.72 -6.74 -0.37
N ILE A 111 -1.37 -5.50 -0.69
CA ILE A 111 -2.21 -4.33 -0.41
C ILE A 111 -2.36 -3.49 -1.69
N GLU A 112 -3.60 -3.18 -2.03
CA GLU A 112 -3.96 -2.12 -2.98
C GLU A 112 -4.49 -0.91 -2.20
N ALA A 113 -4.28 0.29 -2.73
CA ALA A 113 -4.69 1.52 -2.05
C ALA A 113 -5.12 2.60 -3.04
N THR A 114 -6.03 3.47 -2.60
CA THR A 114 -6.34 4.72 -3.27
C THR A 114 -5.94 5.89 -2.37
N ALA A 115 -5.23 6.85 -2.94
CA ALA A 115 -4.87 8.10 -2.27
C ALA A 115 -5.46 9.30 -3.03
N VAL A 116 -5.83 10.34 -2.28
CA VAL A 116 -6.27 11.62 -2.85
C VAL A 116 -5.33 12.70 -2.34
N MET A 117 -4.65 13.36 -3.27
CA MET A 117 -3.68 14.39 -2.99
C MET A 117 -4.18 15.74 -3.47
N PRO A 118 -4.23 16.76 -2.59
CA PRO A 118 -4.59 18.11 -3.00
C PRO A 118 -3.49 18.69 -3.90
N GLY A 119 -3.89 19.43 -4.95
CA GLY A 119 -2.98 20.24 -5.74
C GLY A 119 -2.37 21.41 -4.98
#